data_AF-A0A252E647-F1
#
_entry.id   AF-A0A252E647-F1
#
_cell.length_a   1.000
_cell.length_b   1.000
_cell.length_c   1.000
_cell.angle_alpha   90.00
_cell.angle_beta   90.00
_cell.angle_gamma   90.00
#
_symmetry.space_group_name_H-M   'P 1'
#
loop_
_entity.id
_entity.type
_entity.pdbx_description
1 polymer ?
#
loop_
_entity_poly.entity_id
_entity_poly.type
_entity_poly.pdbx_seq_one_letter_code
_entity_poly.pdbx_strand_id
1 'polypeptide(L)'
;MASPTHSARQRLIQAALELFAAQGVSGTTTRQIAEKAEVNEVTLFRHFGNKHGLLLAVLEESAAFKNLGESLVRRASPPGSVYQALKDYASDSLLALERVPEFVRSVVGEADQYPAENRRALGRGLTEANRYVAQYLATVIQQGHLNTYLPAEKLASLLNGMLLGYAVIEFTSEFHELWEDRDDFLENLVELFLRGAMSPSPESVINNLPESAITTEVADLPGTLVHEILRQAKRLGLQDYALAYILFAAGLSPTEIVSLQRSHQIYDEQGHFLQITTPGLVRQVPVNQWIMGKHYGSYTNNPLIKWLKSRKDTQQAMFLNVSGEPISDLEIQSCWETWTQGMLTPQGQPPEITQAQHTWRVEMLMRGISLENLSILTGCDRTQLQPYARRSREKAALEQATRLDHKPT
;
A
#
# COMPACT_ATOMS: atom_id res chain seq x y z
N MET A 1 -59.92 -20.00 -3.51
CA MET A 1 -59.24 -18.81 -4.09
C MET A 1 -58.10 -19.33 -4.95
N ALA A 2 -58.13 -19.05 -6.26
CA ALA A 2 -57.14 -19.55 -7.21
C ALA A 2 -55.80 -18.83 -7.01
N SER A 3 -54.73 -19.57 -6.76
CA SER A 3 -53.36 -19.05 -6.74
C SER A 3 -53.05 -18.33 -8.06
N PRO A 4 -52.31 -17.22 -8.06
CA PRO A 4 -51.98 -16.52 -9.30
C PRO A 4 -51.25 -17.50 -10.22
N THR A 5 -51.76 -17.70 -11.44
CA THR A 5 -51.14 -18.58 -12.42
C THR A 5 -49.77 -18.00 -12.77
N HIS A 6 -48.71 -18.56 -12.18
CA HIS A 6 -47.34 -18.11 -12.45
C HIS A 6 -47.09 -18.16 -13.97
N SER A 7 -46.50 -17.08 -14.51
CA SER A 7 -46.17 -17.02 -15.94
C SER A 7 -45.31 -18.23 -16.34
N ALA A 8 -45.36 -18.65 -17.62
CA ALA A 8 -44.53 -19.75 -18.12
C ALA A 8 -43.04 -19.57 -17.77
N ARG A 9 -42.55 -18.32 -17.84
CA ARG A 9 -41.20 -17.93 -17.41
C ARG A 9 -40.95 -18.22 -15.92
N GLN A 10 -41.86 -17.84 -15.03
CA GLN A 10 -41.74 -18.09 -13.58
C GLN A 10 -41.83 -19.58 -13.23
N ARG A 11 -42.72 -20.34 -13.89
CA ARG A 11 -42.81 -21.80 -13.69
C ARG A 11 -41.53 -22.51 -14.09
N LEU A 12 -40.91 -22.08 -15.20
CA LEU A 12 -39.61 -22.58 -15.65
C LEU A 12 -38.49 -22.25 -14.65
N ILE A 13 -38.46 -21.03 -14.11
CA ILE A 13 -37.50 -20.63 -13.07
C ILE A 13 -37.68 -21.48 -11.80
N GLN A 14 -38.91 -21.65 -11.33
CA GLN A 14 -39.19 -22.44 -10.14
C GLN A 14 -38.84 -23.93 -10.33
N ALA A 15 -39.22 -24.52 -11.47
CA ALA A 15 -38.89 -25.91 -11.79
C ALA A 15 -37.38 -26.13 -11.92
N ALA A 16 -36.67 -25.19 -12.55
CA ALA A 16 -35.22 -25.24 -12.66
C ALA A 16 -34.53 -25.12 -11.30
N LEU A 17 -34.97 -24.17 -10.45
CA LEU A 17 -34.46 -24.01 -9.09
C LEU A 17 -34.56 -25.32 -8.29
N GLU A 18 -35.72 -25.97 -8.33
CA GLU A 18 -35.96 -27.24 -7.63
C GLU A 18 -35.10 -28.39 -8.17
N LEU A 19 -34.99 -28.52 -9.49
CA LEU A 19 -34.20 -29.59 -10.11
C LEU A 19 -32.70 -29.38 -9.92
N PHE A 20 -32.22 -28.15 -10.07
CA PHE A 20 -30.82 -27.82 -9.81
C PHE A 20 -30.44 -28.08 -8.35
N ALA A 21 -31.34 -27.78 -7.40
CA ALA A 21 -31.11 -28.08 -5.99
C ALA A 21 -31.11 -29.59 -5.69
N ALA A 22 -31.92 -30.39 -6.40
CA ALA A 22 -32.07 -31.82 -6.15
C ALA A 22 -30.97 -32.68 -6.77
N GLN A 23 -30.52 -32.35 -7.99
CA GLN A 23 -29.67 -33.23 -8.80
C GLN A 23 -28.58 -32.47 -9.60
N GLY A 24 -28.37 -31.19 -9.28
CA GLY A 24 -27.36 -30.33 -9.90
C GLY A 24 -27.71 -29.86 -11.31
N VAL A 25 -26.91 -28.92 -11.82
CA VAL A 25 -27.11 -28.31 -13.14
C VAL A 25 -26.77 -29.32 -14.24
N SER A 26 -25.65 -30.02 -14.10
CA SER A 26 -25.16 -31.00 -15.07
C SER A 26 -26.13 -32.19 -15.22
N GLY A 27 -26.65 -32.69 -14.09
CA GLY A 27 -27.62 -33.80 -14.05
C GLY A 27 -29.03 -33.43 -14.51
N THR A 28 -29.33 -32.14 -14.71
CA THR A 28 -30.65 -31.67 -15.11
C THR A 28 -30.71 -31.40 -16.62
N THR A 29 -31.72 -31.95 -17.29
CA THR A 29 -31.99 -31.72 -18.71
C THR A 29 -33.06 -30.64 -18.90
N THR A 30 -33.01 -29.91 -20.03
CA THR A 30 -34.03 -28.93 -20.41
C THR A 30 -35.42 -29.54 -20.52
N ARG A 31 -35.50 -30.81 -20.94
CA ARG A 31 -36.73 -31.60 -20.99
C ARG A 31 -37.33 -31.83 -19.61
N GLN A 32 -36.55 -32.28 -18.63
CA GLN A 32 -37.02 -32.47 -17.24
C GLN A 32 -37.56 -31.15 -16.65
N ILE A 33 -36.89 -30.03 -16.93
CA ILE A 33 -37.34 -28.71 -16.48
C ILE A 33 -38.68 -28.34 -17.13
N ALA A 34 -38.80 -28.50 -18.45
CA ALA A 34 -40.01 -28.18 -19.18
C ALA A 34 -41.20 -29.06 -18.76
N GLU A 35 -40.96 -30.36 -18.55
CA GLU A 35 -41.95 -31.31 -18.04
C GLU A 35 -42.43 -30.90 -16.64
N LYS A 36 -41.51 -30.59 -15.72
CA LYS A 36 -41.85 -30.14 -14.35
C LYS A 36 -42.53 -28.76 -14.31
N ALA A 37 -42.20 -27.87 -15.24
CA ALA A 37 -42.84 -26.57 -15.39
C ALA A 37 -44.16 -26.65 -16.19
N GLU A 38 -44.56 -27.84 -16.65
CA GLU A 38 -45.74 -28.08 -17.49
C GLU A 38 -45.81 -27.12 -18.70
N VAL A 39 -44.71 -27.07 -19.45
CA VAL A 39 -44.59 -26.32 -20.71
C VAL A 39 -43.90 -27.17 -21.77
N ASN A 40 -44.06 -26.79 -23.05
CA ASN A 40 -43.25 -27.37 -24.12
C ASN A 40 -41.80 -26.88 -23.99
N GLU A 41 -40.82 -27.77 -24.19
CA GLU A 41 -39.38 -27.47 -24.15
C GLU A 41 -38.96 -26.29 -25.04
N VAL A 42 -39.63 -26.09 -26.19
CA VAL A 42 -39.40 -24.92 -27.07
C VAL A 42 -39.67 -23.59 -26.34
N THR A 43 -40.58 -23.58 -25.37
CA THR A 43 -40.89 -22.40 -24.54
C THR A 43 -39.70 -21.99 -23.67
N LEU A 44 -38.94 -22.97 -23.16
CA LEU A 44 -37.71 -22.72 -22.41
C LEU A 44 -36.68 -22.03 -23.31
N PHE A 45 -36.40 -22.59 -24.49
CA PHE A 45 -35.45 -22.01 -25.43
C PHE A 45 -35.87 -20.61 -25.89
N ARG A 46 -37.17 -20.35 -26.05
CA ARG A 46 -37.69 -19.02 -26.41
C ARG A 46 -37.46 -17.97 -25.33
N HIS A 47 -37.58 -18.34 -24.05
CA HIS A 47 -37.40 -17.41 -22.95
C HIS A 47 -35.95 -17.21 -22.52
N PHE A 48 -35.14 -18.26 -22.63
CA PHE A 48 -33.82 -18.31 -21.98
C PHE A 48 -32.68 -18.68 -22.92
N GLY A 49 -32.98 -19.04 -24.17
CA GLY A 49 -31.99 -19.48 -25.16
C GLY A 49 -31.48 -20.89 -24.92
N ASN A 50 -31.07 -21.23 -23.69
CA ASN A 50 -30.58 -22.55 -23.29
C ASN A 50 -30.70 -22.79 -21.77
N LYS A 51 -30.28 -23.98 -21.31
CA LYS A 51 -30.28 -24.36 -19.88
C LYS A 51 -29.52 -23.36 -19.00
N HIS A 52 -28.41 -22.82 -19.49
CA HIS A 52 -27.57 -21.87 -18.75
C HIS A 52 -28.17 -20.47 -18.66
N GLY A 53 -28.88 -20.01 -19.68
CA GLY A 53 -29.65 -18.77 -19.61
C GLY A 53 -30.79 -18.86 -18.59
N LEU A 54 -31.37 -20.06 -18.45
CA LEU A 54 -32.36 -20.30 -17.40
C LEU A 54 -31.70 -20.32 -16.02
N LEU A 55 -30.55 -20.96 -15.88
CA LEU A 55 -29.75 -20.92 -14.65
C LEU A 55 -29.39 -19.48 -14.24
N LEU A 56 -28.97 -18.63 -15.18
CA LEU A 56 -28.72 -17.21 -14.92
C LEU A 56 -29.98 -16.50 -14.41
N ALA A 57 -31.13 -16.72 -15.05
CA ALA A 57 -32.40 -16.12 -14.63
C ALA A 57 -32.84 -16.61 -13.24
N VAL A 58 -32.62 -17.88 -12.91
CA VAL A 58 -32.86 -18.45 -11.58
C VAL A 58 -32.04 -17.70 -10.52
N LEU A 59 -30.81 -17.30 -10.84
CA LEU A 59 -29.90 -16.65 -9.90
C LEU A 59 -30.15 -15.15 -9.78
N GLU A 60 -30.50 -14.48 -10.87
CA GLU A 60 -30.97 -13.08 -10.86
C GLU A 60 -32.24 -12.91 -10.02
N GLU A 61 -33.11 -13.93 -10.01
CA GLU A 61 -34.34 -13.95 -9.21
C GLU A 61 -34.16 -14.56 -7.82
N SER A 62 -33.08 -15.33 -7.59
CA SER A 62 -32.73 -15.83 -6.28
C SER A 62 -32.35 -14.66 -5.36
N ALA A 63 -33.04 -14.59 -4.22
CA ALA A 63 -32.76 -13.61 -3.17
C ALA A 63 -31.31 -13.70 -2.67
N ALA A 64 -30.62 -14.83 -2.85
CA ALA A 64 -29.24 -15.02 -2.43
C ALA A 64 -28.27 -14.00 -3.05
N PHE A 65 -28.38 -13.71 -4.35
CA PHE A 65 -27.47 -12.75 -5.01
C PHE A 65 -27.90 -11.29 -4.82
N LYS A 66 -29.21 -11.01 -4.71
CA LYS A 66 -29.71 -9.67 -4.36
C LYS A 66 -29.34 -9.25 -2.94
N ASN A 67 -29.37 -10.18 -1.98
CA ASN A 67 -29.18 -9.88 -0.57
C ASN A 67 -27.70 -9.75 -0.16
N LEU A 68 -26.76 -10.31 -0.91
CA LEU A 68 -25.32 -10.22 -0.59
C LEU A 68 -24.82 -8.78 -0.61
N GLY A 69 -25.19 -8.00 -1.63
CA GLY A 69 -24.84 -6.57 -1.71
C GLY A 69 -25.60 -5.71 -0.70
N GLU A 70 -26.90 -5.96 -0.53
CA GLU A 70 -27.76 -5.16 0.36
C GLU A 70 -27.50 -5.39 1.87
N SER A 71 -27.17 -6.62 2.28
CA SER A 71 -26.90 -6.94 3.69
C SER A 71 -25.66 -6.21 4.22
N LEU A 72 -24.67 -5.95 3.35
CA LEU A 72 -23.43 -5.26 3.72
C LEU A 72 -23.64 -3.77 3.93
N VAL A 73 -24.44 -3.14 3.06
CA VAL A 73 -24.81 -1.73 3.21
C VAL A 73 -25.68 -1.51 4.45
N ARG A 74 -26.58 -2.45 4.79
CA ARG A 74 -27.42 -2.35 6.00
C ARG A 74 -26.66 -2.53 7.31
N ARG A 75 -25.51 -3.22 7.30
CA ARG A 75 -24.63 -3.38 8.46
C ARG A 75 -23.60 -2.24 8.61
N ALA A 76 -23.73 -1.13 7.85
CA ALA A 76 -22.82 0.02 7.83
C ALA A 76 -22.83 0.92 9.09
N SER A 77 -22.96 0.33 10.27
CA SER A 77 -22.56 0.93 11.55
C SER A 77 -21.67 -0.07 12.25
N PRO A 78 -20.33 0.03 12.18
CA PRO A 78 -19.47 -1.02 12.66
C PRO A 78 -19.42 -1.01 14.20
N PRO A 79 -19.76 -2.12 14.88
CA PRO A 79 -19.22 -2.42 16.20
C PRO A 79 -18.03 -3.36 15.99
N GLY A 80 -16.90 -2.88 15.47
CA GLY A 80 -15.72 -3.73 15.21
C GLY A 80 -14.61 -3.08 14.41
N SER A 81 -13.41 -3.68 14.44
CA SER A 81 -12.25 -3.27 13.65
C SER A 81 -12.47 -3.54 12.15
N VAL A 82 -11.82 -2.77 11.28
CA VAL A 82 -11.84 -2.96 9.81
C VAL A 82 -11.52 -4.41 9.40
N TYR A 83 -10.57 -5.02 10.11
CA TYR A 83 -10.19 -6.42 9.94
C TYR A 83 -11.40 -7.36 10.07
N GLN A 84 -12.15 -7.23 11.16
CA GLN A 84 -13.31 -8.08 11.41
C GLN A 84 -14.37 -7.88 10.32
N ALA A 85 -14.58 -6.64 9.91
CA ALA A 85 -15.55 -6.28 8.89
C ALA A 85 -15.24 -6.94 7.52
N LEU A 86 -13.96 -6.98 7.13
CA LEU A 86 -13.50 -7.68 5.92
C LEU A 86 -13.58 -9.20 6.07
N LYS A 87 -13.19 -9.76 7.22
CA LYS A 87 -13.26 -11.22 7.49
C LYS A 87 -14.72 -11.71 7.45
N ASP A 88 -15.64 -10.97 8.08
CA ASP A 88 -17.07 -11.27 8.08
C ASP A 88 -17.64 -11.26 6.66
N TYR A 89 -17.30 -10.24 5.86
CA TYR A 89 -17.74 -10.16 4.46
C TYR A 89 -17.22 -11.34 3.63
N ALA A 90 -15.94 -11.66 3.75
CA ALA A 90 -15.30 -12.74 3.02
C ALA A 90 -15.92 -14.10 3.39
N SER A 91 -16.16 -14.34 4.68
CA SER A 91 -16.82 -15.54 5.19
C SER A 91 -18.27 -15.66 4.69
N ASP A 92 -19.07 -14.60 4.82
CA ASP A 92 -20.46 -14.55 4.33
C ASP A 92 -20.52 -14.83 2.81
N SER A 93 -19.53 -14.34 2.05
CA SER A 93 -19.43 -14.55 0.60
C SER A 93 -19.12 -16.01 0.24
N LEU A 94 -18.18 -16.66 0.92
CA LEU A 94 -17.88 -18.08 0.71
C LEU A 94 -19.08 -18.96 1.05
N LEU A 95 -19.73 -18.71 2.19
CA LEU A 95 -20.95 -19.42 2.59
C LEU A 95 -22.07 -19.29 1.55
N ALA A 96 -22.15 -18.15 0.85
CA ALA A 96 -23.12 -17.99 -0.21
C ALA A 96 -22.75 -18.74 -1.50
N LEU A 97 -21.46 -18.78 -1.87
CA LEU A 97 -20.97 -19.58 -2.99
C LEU A 97 -21.18 -21.09 -2.76
N GLU A 98 -21.00 -21.56 -1.53
CA GLU A 98 -21.24 -22.95 -1.09
C GLU A 98 -22.69 -23.41 -1.24
N ARG A 99 -23.64 -22.48 -1.29
CA ARG A 99 -25.06 -22.81 -1.53
C ARG A 99 -25.35 -23.08 -3.01
N VAL A 100 -24.43 -22.73 -3.91
CA VAL A 100 -24.60 -22.83 -5.37
C VAL A 100 -23.37 -23.38 -6.12
N PRO A 101 -22.74 -24.49 -5.67
CA PRO A 101 -21.46 -24.97 -6.22
C PRO A 101 -21.58 -25.39 -7.69
N GLU A 102 -22.73 -25.95 -8.07
CA GLU A 102 -23.03 -26.36 -9.45
C GLU A 102 -23.09 -25.18 -10.43
N PHE A 103 -23.55 -24.01 -9.97
CA PHE A 103 -23.51 -22.80 -10.78
C PHE A 103 -22.09 -22.32 -11.00
N VAL A 104 -21.29 -22.27 -9.93
CA VAL A 104 -19.88 -21.86 -9.99
C VAL A 104 -19.11 -22.76 -10.95
N ARG A 105 -19.27 -24.09 -10.83
CA ARG A 105 -18.66 -25.07 -11.75
C ARG A 105 -19.08 -24.84 -13.20
N SER A 106 -20.37 -24.59 -13.46
CA SER A 106 -20.85 -24.35 -14.82
C SER A 106 -20.32 -23.04 -15.41
N VAL A 107 -20.32 -21.94 -14.64
CA VAL A 107 -19.83 -20.63 -15.11
C VAL A 107 -18.36 -20.67 -15.49
N VAL A 108 -17.55 -21.40 -14.72
CA VAL A 108 -16.11 -21.50 -14.97
C VAL A 108 -15.80 -22.54 -16.05
N GLY A 109 -16.42 -23.72 -16.00
CA GLY A 109 -16.10 -24.84 -16.89
C GLY A 109 -16.77 -24.79 -18.26
N GLU A 110 -17.88 -24.06 -18.41
CA GLU A 110 -18.72 -24.10 -19.63
C GLU A 110 -18.97 -22.71 -20.22
N ALA A 111 -18.19 -21.70 -19.83
CA ALA A 111 -18.36 -20.30 -20.25
C ALA A 111 -18.51 -20.14 -21.77
N ASP A 112 -17.74 -20.89 -22.56
CA ASP A 112 -17.76 -20.82 -24.02
C ASP A 112 -19.02 -21.41 -24.66
N GLN A 113 -19.76 -22.24 -23.94
CA GLN A 113 -21.03 -22.82 -24.40
C GLN A 113 -22.20 -21.83 -24.27
N TYR A 114 -21.96 -20.68 -23.63
CA TYR A 114 -23.00 -19.68 -23.39
C TYR A 114 -23.20 -18.76 -24.60
N PRO A 115 -24.46 -18.58 -25.05
CA PRO A 115 -24.81 -17.55 -26.01
C PRO A 115 -24.24 -16.20 -25.60
N ALA A 116 -23.79 -15.41 -26.58
CA ALA A 116 -23.15 -14.13 -26.32
C ALA A 116 -24.03 -13.18 -25.46
N GLU A 117 -25.35 -13.25 -25.62
CA GLU A 117 -26.30 -12.48 -24.82
C GLU A 117 -26.27 -12.86 -23.33
N ASN A 118 -26.23 -14.16 -23.02
CA ASN A 118 -26.17 -14.67 -21.65
C ASN A 118 -24.84 -14.33 -20.98
N ARG A 119 -23.72 -14.42 -21.71
CA ARG A 119 -22.41 -13.97 -21.21
C ARG A 119 -22.39 -12.48 -20.86
N ARG A 120 -23.02 -11.65 -21.71
CA ARG A 120 -23.16 -10.21 -21.44
C ARG A 120 -24.06 -9.95 -20.24
N ALA A 121 -25.16 -10.68 -20.08
CA ALA A 121 -26.04 -10.57 -18.93
C ALA A 121 -25.31 -10.93 -17.62
N LEU A 122 -24.57 -12.04 -17.62
CA LEU A 122 -23.72 -12.45 -16.49
C LEU A 122 -22.69 -11.36 -16.14
N GLY A 123 -21.99 -10.81 -17.12
CA GLY A 123 -21.03 -9.72 -16.90
C GLY A 123 -21.67 -8.47 -16.28
N ARG A 124 -22.90 -8.11 -16.69
CA ARG A 124 -23.67 -7.02 -16.07
C ARG A 124 -24.03 -7.33 -14.62
N GLY A 125 -24.52 -8.54 -14.34
CA GLY A 125 -24.86 -8.97 -12.98
C GLY A 125 -23.66 -8.94 -12.02
N LEU A 126 -22.51 -9.44 -12.48
CA LEU A 126 -21.26 -9.39 -11.70
C LEU A 126 -20.79 -7.94 -11.47
N THR A 127 -20.93 -7.07 -12.47
CA THR A 127 -20.58 -5.65 -12.35
C THR A 127 -21.49 -4.94 -11.33
N GLU A 128 -22.77 -5.26 -11.33
CA GLU A 128 -23.75 -4.72 -10.38
C GLU A 128 -23.45 -5.16 -8.95
N ALA A 129 -23.22 -6.46 -8.74
CA ALA A 129 -22.85 -7.02 -7.45
C ALA A 129 -21.56 -6.40 -6.90
N ASN A 130 -20.53 -6.25 -7.76
CA ASN A 130 -19.27 -5.61 -7.39
C ASN A 130 -19.44 -4.16 -6.94
N ARG A 131 -20.45 -3.44 -7.46
CA ARG A 131 -20.70 -2.04 -7.09
C ARG A 131 -21.12 -1.88 -5.63
N TYR A 132 -21.96 -2.78 -5.12
CA TYR A 132 -22.38 -2.75 -3.71
C TYR A 132 -21.20 -2.98 -2.77
N VAL A 133 -20.32 -3.93 -3.12
CA VAL A 133 -19.10 -4.21 -2.36
C VAL A 133 -18.14 -3.02 -2.41
N ALA A 134 -17.99 -2.38 -3.57
CA ALA A 134 -17.17 -1.19 -3.73
C ALA A 134 -17.66 -0.01 -2.86
N GLN A 135 -18.98 0.20 -2.77
CA GLN A 135 -19.56 1.24 -1.90
C GLN A 135 -19.31 0.96 -0.42
N TYR A 136 -19.42 -0.31 -0.01
CA TYR A 136 -19.07 -0.73 1.35
C TYR A 136 -17.59 -0.50 1.65
N LEU A 137 -16.69 -0.97 0.78
CA LEU A 137 -15.25 -0.76 0.93
C LEU A 137 -14.88 0.72 0.96
N ALA A 138 -15.52 1.56 0.13
CA ALA A 138 -15.30 3.01 0.14
C ALA A 138 -15.68 3.63 1.51
N THR A 139 -16.77 3.17 2.11
CA THR A 139 -17.19 3.59 3.46
C THR A 139 -16.18 3.18 4.51
N VAL A 140 -15.70 1.93 4.46
CA VAL A 140 -14.69 1.38 5.39
C VAL A 140 -13.35 2.11 5.24
N ILE A 141 -12.91 2.38 4.01
CA ILE A 141 -11.68 3.13 3.70
C ILE A 141 -11.78 4.56 4.24
N GLN A 142 -12.91 5.23 4.02
CA GLN A 142 -13.13 6.61 4.48
C GLN A 142 -13.20 6.70 6.00
N GLN A 143 -13.95 5.82 6.68
CA GLN A 143 -14.07 5.82 8.13
C GLN A 143 -12.77 5.39 8.84
N GLY A 144 -12.09 4.38 8.28
CA GLY A 144 -10.81 3.89 8.78
C GLY A 144 -9.60 4.75 8.41
N HIS A 145 -9.79 5.82 7.63
CA HIS A 145 -8.72 6.68 7.11
C HIS A 145 -7.59 5.87 6.43
N LEU A 146 -7.96 4.82 5.69
CA LEU A 146 -7.01 3.90 5.06
C LEU A 146 -6.48 4.49 3.76
N ASN A 147 -5.18 4.34 3.50
CA ASN A 147 -4.57 4.69 2.21
C ASN A 147 -4.59 3.46 1.30
N THR A 148 -5.16 3.59 0.09
CA THR A 148 -5.19 2.50 -0.90
C THR A 148 -4.52 2.94 -2.20
N TYR A 149 -3.83 2.00 -2.85
CA TYR A 149 -3.22 2.22 -4.18
C TYR A 149 -4.22 2.08 -5.32
N LEU A 150 -5.36 1.43 -5.06
CA LEU A 150 -6.40 1.14 -6.04
C LEU A 150 -7.74 1.73 -5.58
N PRO A 151 -8.61 2.12 -6.54
CA PRO A 151 -9.96 2.57 -6.22
C PRO A 151 -10.80 1.39 -5.70
N ALA A 152 -11.81 1.70 -4.90
CA ALA A 152 -12.63 0.70 -4.17
C ALA A 152 -13.26 -0.34 -5.11
N GLU A 153 -13.62 0.03 -6.34
CA GLU A 153 -14.18 -0.88 -7.34
C GLU A 153 -13.19 -1.98 -7.74
N LYS A 154 -11.90 -1.64 -7.86
CA LYS A 154 -10.85 -2.58 -8.22
C LYS A 154 -10.49 -3.48 -7.04
N LEU A 155 -10.46 -2.93 -5.82
CA LEU A 155 -10.29 -3.73 -4.60
C LEU A 155 -11.42 -4.73 -4.43
N ALA A 156 -12.68 -4.30 -4.63
CA ALA A 156 -13.83 -5.19 -4.61
C ALA A 156 -13.72 -6.29 -5.68
N SER A 157 -13.26 -5.95 -6.90
CA SER A 157 -13.08 -6.95 -7.97
C SER A 157 -12.01 -7.98 -7.61
N LEU A 158 -10.88 -7.55 -7.03
CA LEU A 158 -9.80 -8.45 -6.62
C LEU A 158 -10.25 -9.37 -5.49
N LEU A 159 -10.96 -8.82 -4.49
CA LEU A 159 -11.45 -9.56 -3.35
C LEU A 159 -12.42 -10.65 -3.79
N ASN A 160 -13.42 -10.28 -4.59
CA ASN A 160 -14.36 -11.23 -5.18
C ASN A 160 -13.69 -12.27 -6.07
N GLY A 161 -12.67 -11.86 -6.85
CA GLY A 161 -11.91 -12.78 -7.69
C GLY A 161 -11.17 -13.85 -6.89
N MET A 162 -10.53 -13.48 -5.78
CA MET A 162 -9.84 -14.42 -4.90
C MET A 162 -10.81 -15.35 -4.17
N LEU A 163 -11.94 -14.81 -3.67
CA LEU A 163 -12.99 -15.63 -3.04
C LEU A 163 -13.58 -16.64 -4.03
N LEU A 164 -13.85 -16.20 -5.27
CA LEU A 164 -14.33 -17.10 -6.32
C LEU A 164 -13.27 -18.15 -6.67
N GLY A 165 -11.99 -17.76 -6.78
CA GLY A 165 -10.88 -18.68 -7.04
C GLY A 165 -10.76 -19.77 -5.97
N TYR A 166 -10.81 -19.38 -4.70
CA TYR A 166 -10.83 -20.32 -3.57
C TYR A 166 -12.02 -21.28 -3.67
N ALA A 167 -13.23 -20.75 -3.84
CA ALA A 167 -14.44 -21.57 -3.95
C ALA A 167 -14.38 -22.56 -5.13
N VAL A 168 -13.84 -22.13 -6.28
CA VAL A 168 -13.69 -23.01 -7.45
C VAL A 168 -12.74 -24.16 -7.15
N ILE A 169 -11.60 -23.90 -6.49
CA ILE A 169 -10.64 -24.93 -6.13
C ILE A 169 -11.26 -25.93 -5.15
N GLU A 170 -11.91 -25.45 -4.09
CA GLU A 170 -12.65 -26.27 -3.11
C GLU A 170 -13.75 -27.12 -3.78
N PHE A 171 -14.49 -26.56 -4.73
CA PHE A 171 -15.55 -27.32 -5.41
C PHE A 171 -15.01 -28.29 -6.46
N THR A 172 -13.79 -28.15 -6.93
CA THR A 172 -13.26 -29.00 -8.02
C THR A 172 -12.26 -30.04 -7.55
N SER A 173 -11.78 -29.92 -6.31
CA SER A 173 -10.73 -30.78 -5.76
C SER A 173 -11.21 -31.42 -4.46
N GLU A 174 -11.00 -32.73 -4.31
CA GLU A 174 -11.27 -33.44 -3.05
C GLU A 174 -10.17 -33.18 -1.98
N PHE A 175 -9.01 -32.70 -2.42
CA PHE A 175 -7.86 -32.38 -1.58
C PHE A 175 -6.94 -31.36 -2.27
N HIS A 176 -6.44 -30.40 -1.49
CA HIS A 176 -5.34 -29.51 -1.87
C HIS A 176 -4.59 -29.02 -0.63
N GLU A 177 -3.30 -28.73 -0.75
CA GLU A 177 -2.46 -28.23 0.35
C GLU A 177 -2.17 -26.72 0.24
N LEU A 178 -3.05 -25.97 -0.44
CA LEU A 178 -2.86 -24.52 -0.65
C LEU A 178 -3.08 -23.69 0.61
N TRP A 179 -3.93 -24.18 1.52
CA TRP A 179 -4.33 -23.55 2.78
C TRP A 179 -4.51 -24.64 3.83
N GLU A 180 -4.24 -24.35 5.10
CA GLU A 180 -4.46 -25.32 6.18
C GLU A 180 -5.96 -25.60 6.38
N ASP A 181 -6.76 -24.53 6.38
CA ASP A 181 -8.21 -24.58 6.38
C ASP A 181 -8.80 -23.28 5.79
N ARG A 182 -10.13 -23.15 5.86
CA ARG A 182 -10.85 -21.96 5.39
C ARG A 182 -10.46 -20.71 6.16
N ASP A 183 -10.26 -20.83 7.47
CA ASP A 183 -9.97 -19.66 8.30
C ASP A 183 -8.56 -19.14 8.00
N ASP A 184 -7.58 -20.03 7.79
CA ASP A 184 -6.24 -19.69 7.30
C ASP A 184 -6.30 -18.89 5.99
N PHE A 185 -7.07 -19.34 4.99
CA PHE A 185 -7.29 -18.57 3.75
C PHE A 185 -7.88 -17.18 4.02
N LEU A 186 -8.93 -17.09 4.85
CA LEU A 186 -9.61 -15.83 5.15
C LEU A 186 -8.71 -14.85 5.89
N GLU A 187 -7.89 -15.33 6.83
CA GLU A 187 -6.95 -14.50 7.56
C GLU A 187 -5.88 -13.91 6.65
N ASN A 188 -5.26 -14.75 5.80
CA ASN A 188 -4.26 -14.31 4.83
C ASN A 188 -4.85 -13.40 3.76
N LEU A 189 -6.09 -13.62 3.33
CA LEU A 189 -6.82 -12.74 2.42
C LEU A 189 -7.03 -11.35 3.04
N VAL A 190 -7.52 -11.28 4.28
CA VAL A 190 -7.74 -9.98 4.95
C VAL A 190 -6.41 -9.26 5.20
N GLU A 191 -5.39 -10.00 5.62
CA GLU A 191 -4.04 -9.49 5.82
C GLU A 191 -3.47 -8.90 4.51
N LEU A 192 -3.64 -9.60 3.39
CA LEU A 192 -3.27 -9.14 2.05
C LEU A 192 -3.95 -7.80 1.70
N PHE A 193 -5.22 -7.60 2.05
CA PHE A 193 -5.93 -6.35 1.77
C PHE A 193 -5.56 -5.20 2.71
N LEU A 194 -5.17 -5.50 3.95
CA LEU A 194 -4.76 -4.48 4.92
C LEU A 194 -3.28 -4.11 4.80
N ARG A 195 -2.42 -5.06 4.42
CA ARG A 195 -0.95 -4.91 4.39
C ARG A 195 -0.32 -4.99 3.00
N GLY A 196 -1.06 -5.45 1.98
CA GLY A 196 -0.60 -5.58 0.59
C GLY A 196 0.08 -6.93 0.27
N ALA A 197 0.11 -7.32 -1.01
CA ALA A 197 0.62 -8.64 -1.45
C ALA A 197 2.15 -8.70 -1.56
N MET A 198 2.74 -7.61 -2.05
CA MET A 198 4.18 -7.44 -2.19
C MET A 198 4.52 -5.95 -2.08
N SER A 199 5.35 -5.60 -1.12
CA SER A 199 6.22 -4.43 -1.15
C SER A 199 7.67 -4.93 -1.24
N PRO A 200 8.59 -4.29 -1.98
CA PRO A 200 10.00 -4.51 -1.70
C PRO A 200 10.29 -3.96 -0.30
N SER A 201 10.69 -4.83 0.63
CA SER A 201 11.21 -4.44 1.94
C SER A 201 12.62 -3.84 1.80
N PRO A 202 12.93 -2.73 2.50
CA PRO A 202 14.09 -2.64 3.37
C PRO A 202 13.70 -3.28 4.72
N GLU A 203 13.81 -4.59 4.86
CA GLU A 203 14.86 -5.27 5.63
C GLU A 203 14.54 -5.42 7.13
N SER A 204 13.71 -6.43 7.43
CA SER A 204 14.01 -7.55 8.34
C SER A 204 14.95 -7.36 9.55
N VAL A 205 14.87 -6.26 10.28
CA VAL A 205 15.20 -6.22 11.71
C VAL A 205 14.10 -5.43 12.38
N ILE A 206 13.18 -6.12 13.06
CA ILE A 206 12.40 -5.74 14.26
C ILE A 206 11.30 -6.81 14.32
N ASN A 207 11.71 -8.04 14.63
CA ASN A 207 10.77 -9.02 15.16
C ASN A 207 10.75 -8.84 16.69
N ASN A 208 9.54 -8.83 17.22
CA ASN A 208 9.11 -8.92 18.62
C ASN A 208 8.95 -7.60 19.37
N LEU A 209 7.74 -7.04 19.37
CA LEU A 209 6.80 -6.98 20.52
C LEU A 209 5.58 -6.10 20.16
N PRO A 210 4.43 -6.29 20.85
CA PRO A 210 3.13 -5.76 20.45
C PRO A 210 2.96 -4.33 20.94
N GLU A 211 2.35 -3.43 20.16
CA GLU A 211 1.82 -2.21 20.77
C GLU A 211 0.83 -1.45 19.88
N SER A 212 -0.16 -0.89 20.54
CA SER A 212 -1.14 0.05 20.05
C SER A 212 -0.55 1.10 19.10
N ALA A 213 -1.27 1.41 18.02
CA ALA A 213 -1.28 2.73 17.40
C ALA A 213 0.09 3.44 17.36
N ILE A 214 1.07 2.89 16.65
CA ILE A 214 2.32 3.59 16.37
C ILE A 214 2.01 4.69 15.34
N THR A 215 1.65 5.87 15.83
CA THR A 215 2.13 7.10 15.21
C THR A 215 3.65 6.97 15.13
N THR A 216 4.22 6.78 13.95
CA THR A 216 5.67 6.80 13.77
C THR A 216 6.11 8.23 14.08
N GLU A 217 6.51 8.49 15.32
CA GLU A 217 6.94 9.79 15.80
C GLU A 217 8.25 10.14 15.08
N VAL A 218 8.26 11.17 14.23
CA VAL A 218 9.47 11.61 13.53
C VAL A 218 10.39 12.28 14.55
N ALA A 219 11.43 11.55 14.96
CA ALA A 219 12.44 12.03 15.87
C ALA A 219 13.57 12.75 15.11
N ASP A 220 13.44 14.07 14.94
CA ASP A 220 14.47 14.93 14.36
C ASP A 220 15.39 15.57 15.42
N LEU A 221 16.61 15.96 15.03
CA LEU A 221 17.59 16.50 15.94
C LEU A 221 17.40 18.01 16.18
N PRO A 222 17.60 18.50 17.42
CA PRO A 222 17.70 19.93 17.68
C PRO A 222 18.91 20.55 16.97
N GLY A 223 18.77 21.79 16.48
CA GLY A 223 19.85 22.47 15.76
C GLY A 223 21.16 22.58 16.54
N THR A 224 21.08 22.74 17.87
CA THR A 224 22.26 22.75 18.77
C THR A 224 23.06 21.45 18.67
N LEU A 225 22.38 20.31 18.61
CA LEU A 225 23.00 18.99 18.51
C LEU A 225 23.59 18.76 17.12
N VAL A 226 22.85 19.13 16.06
CA VAL A 226 23.35 19.08 14.68
C VAL A 226 24.65 19.85 14.53
N HIS A 227 24.71 21.07 15.09
CA HIS A 227 25.93 21.88 15.03
C HIS A 227 27.08 21.30 15.84
N GLU A 228 26.78 20.63 16.96
CA GLU A 228 27.79 19.95 17.77
C GLU A 228 28.38 18.74 17.02
N ILE A 229 27.54 17.92 16.39
CA ILE A 229 27.96 16.78 15.55
C ILE A 229 28.88 17.28 14.42
N LEU A 230 28.46 18.30 13.68
CA LEU A 230 29.27 18.90 12.61
C LEU A 230 30.60 19.48 13.13
N ARG A 231 30.62 20.00 14.37
CA ARG A 231 31.83 20.53 15.01
C ARG A 231 32.79 19.40 15.40
N GLN A 232 32.29 18.29 15.94
CA GLN A 232 33.13 17.13 16.29
C GLN A 232 33.69 16.48 15.02
N ALA A 233 32.86 16.24 14.00
CA ALA A 233 33.31 15.72 12.72
C ALA A 233 34.42 16.60 12.10
N LYS A 234 34.27 17.92 12.17
CA LYS A 234 35.31 18.88 11.73
C LYS A 234 36.65 18.75 12.47
N ARG A 235 36.64 18.37 13.74
CA ARG A 235 37.87 18.18 14.53
C ARG A 235 38.61 16.91 14.14
N LEU A 236 37.89 15.87 13.72
CA LEU A 236 38.46 14.58 13.33
C LEU A 236 39.11 14.62 11.94
N GLY A 237 38.54 15.38 11.00
CA GLY A 237 39.16 15.54 9.70
C GLY A 237 38.30 16.21 8.65
N LEU A 238 38.90 16.45 7.48
CA LEU A 238 38.18 16.99 6.32
C LEU A 238 37.14 15.99 5.79
N GLN A 239 37.46 14.69 5.78
CA GLN A 239 36.53 13.66 5.33
C GLN A 239 35.32 13.54 6.25
N ASP A 240 35.55 13.41 7.56
CA ASP A 240 34.48 13.39 8.57
C ASP A 240 33.59 14.62 8.45
N TYR A 241 34.19 15.80 8.30
CA TYR A 241 33.41 17.02 8.14
C TYR A 241 32.54 17.01 6.88
N ALA A 242 33.08 16.50 5.77
CA ALA A 242 32.35 16.37 4.51
C ALA A 242 31.23 15.33 4.60
N LEU A 243 31.45 14.18 5.25
CA LEU A 243 30.44 13.15 5.49
C LEU A 243 29.30 13.69 6.37
N ALA A 244 29.62 14.25 7.53
CA ALA A 244 28.63 14.85 8.41
C ALA A 244 27.87 15.99 7.70
N TYR A 245 28.57 16.78 6.90
CA TYR A 245 27.95 17.85 6.11
C TYR A 245 26.91 17.31 5.14
N ILE A 246 27.19 16.28 4.34
CA ILE A 246 26.20 15.80 3.34
C ILE A 246 25.00 15.08 3.97
N LEU A 247 25.17 14.43 5.13
CA LEU A 247 24.05 13.87 5.90
C LEU A 247 23.01 14.95 6.22
N PHE A 248 23.45 16.16 6.57
CA PHE A 248 22.56 17.28 6.94
C PHE A 248 22.32 18.30 5.83
N ALA A 249 23.18 18.41 4.82
CA ALA A 249 23.07 19.38 3.72
C ALA A 249 22.18 18.85 2.59
N ALA A 250 22.24 17.55 2.34
CA ALA A 250 21.50 16.88 1.27
C ALA A 250 20.58 15.77 1.81
N GLY A 251 20.58 15.49 3.11
CA GLY A 251 19.68 14.48 3.70
C GLY A 251 19.93 13.07 3.18
N LEU A 252 21.19 12.74 2.87
CA LEU A 252 21.55 11.44 2.30
C LEU A 252 21.60 10.35 3.35
N SER A 253 21.28 9.12 2.97
CA SER A 253 21.51 7.94 3.82
C SER A 253 22.94 7.43 3.65
N PRO A 254 23.46 6.65 4.62
CA PRO A 254 24.72 5.93 4.46
C PRO A 254 24.79 5.11 3.16
N THR A 255 23.72 4.37 2.83
CA THR A 255 23.60 3.61 1.58
C THR A 255 23.74 4.47 0.33
N GLU A 256 23.16 5.67 0.31
CA GLU A 256 23.30 6.60 -0.80
C GLU A 256 24.72 7.15 -0.90
N ILE A 257 25.34 7.47 0.23
CA ILE A 257 26.72 7.98 0.30
C ILE A 257 27.72 6.95 -0.25
N VAL A 258 27.56 5.67 0.08
CA VAL A 258 28.41 4.59 -0.44
C VAL A 258 28.33 4.49 -1.97
N SER A 259 27.15 4.73 -2.54
CA SER A 259 26.93 4.69 -3.99
C SER A 259 27.44 5.94 -4.74
N LEU A 260 27.82 7.01 -4.02
CA LEU A 260 28.22 8.27 -4.65
C LEU A 260 29.61 8.20 -5.29
N GLN A 261 29.68 8.69 -6.53
CA GLN A 261 30.92 8.88 -7.26
C GLN A 261 31.22 10.37 -7.43
N ARG A 262 32.49 10.74 -7.57
CA ARG A 262 32.93 12.13 -7.79
C ARG A 262 32.26 12.80 -9.00
N SER A 263 31.94 12.00 -10.03
CA SER A 263 31.23 12.41 -11.26
C SER A 263 29.77 12.77 -11.04
N HIS A 264 29.16 12.38 -9.90
CA HIS A 264 27.77 12.69 -9.58
C HIS A 264 27.56 14.14 -9.07
N GLN A 265 28.61 14.95 -8.99
CA GLN A 265 28.50 16.37 -8.64
C GLN A 265 28.11 17.18 -9.86
N ILE A 266 27.04 17.96 -9.73
CA ILE A 266 26.51 18.83 -10.77
C ILE A 266 26.56 20.27 -10.26
N TYR A 267 27.06 21.17 -11.10
CA TYR A 267 27.14 22.60 -10.82
C TYR A 267 26.49 23.37 -11.95
N ASP A 268 25.66 24.35 -11.58
CA ASP A 268 25.12 25.34 -12.50
C ASP A 268 25.01 26.71 -11.81
N GLU A 269 24.36 27.66 -12.47
CA GLU A 269 24.11 29.00 -11.92
C GLU A 269 23.16 28.97 -10.71
N GLN A 270 22.40 27.90 -10.52
CA GLN A 270 21.35 27.76 -9.52
C GLN A 270 21.85 27.04 -8.26
N GLY A 271 22.92 26.23 -8.34
CA GLY A 271 23.50 25.63 -7.15
C GLY A 271 24.49 24.49 -7.37
N HIS A 272 24.65 23.71 -6.30
CA HIS A 272 25.40 22.47 -6.26
C HIS A 272 24.43 21.33 -5.95
N PHE A 273 24.39 20.33 -6.84
CA PHE A 273 23.50 19.18 -6.74
C PHE A 273 24.29 17.89 -6.76
N LEU A 274 23.75 16.87 -6.11
CA LEU A 274 24.25 15.50 -6.17
C LEU A 274 23.24 14.65 -6.93
N GLN A 275 23.72 13.89 -7.91
CA GLN A 275 22.93 12.86 -8.58
C GLN A 275 23.00 11.56 -7.77
N ILE A 276 21.85 11.10 -7.29
CA ILE A 276 21.72 9.84 -6.56
C ILE A 276 21.22 8.79 -7.54
N THR A 277 22.00 7.71 -7.66
CA THR A 277 21.74 6.61 -8.58
C THR A 277 21.64 5.32 -7.76
N THR A 278 20.48 5.08 -7.17
CA THR A 278 20.17 3.80 -6.51
C THR A 278 19.41 2.90 -7.49
N PRO A 279 19.45 1.56 -7.35
CA PRO A 279 18.73 0.66 -8.25
C PRO A 279 17.25 1.03 -8.35
N GLY A 280 16.77 1.35 -9.56
CA GLY A 280 15.38 1.72 -9.82
C GLY A 280 15.01 3.18 -9.58
N LEU A 281 15.93 4.04 -9.12
CA LEU A 281 15.66 5.45 -8.87
C LEU A 281 16.87 6.34 -9.16
N VAL A 282 16.70 7.29 -10.08
CA VAL A 282 17.66 8.36 -10.35
C VAL A 282 17.04 9.70 -10.01
N ARG A 283 17.69 10.45 -9.12
CA ARG A 283 17.20 11.78 -8.71
C ARG A 283 18.36 12.73 -8.44
N GLN A 284 18.05 14.03 -8.41
CA GLN A 284 19.00 15.06 -8.02
C GLN A 284 18.55 15.71 -6.71
N VAL A 285 19.51 15.96 -5.82
CA VAL A 285 19.26 16.58 -4.53
C VAL A 285 20.21 17.77 -4.32
N PRO A 286 19.70 18.94 -3.89
CA PRO A 286 20.53 20.10 -3.64
C PRO A 286 21.42 19.87 -2.41
N VAL A 287 22.65 20.40 -2.47
CA VAL A 287 23.56 20.48 -1.33
C VAL A 287 23.40 21.84 -0.66
N ASN A 288 22.63 21.88 0.43
CA ASN A 288 22.26 23.12 1.10
C ASN A 288 23.46 23.82 1.77
N GLN A 289 23.61 25.12 1.53
CA GLN A 289 24.62 25.97 2.19
C GLN A 289 24.28 26.30 3.64
N TRP A 290 22.99 26.23 3.99
CA TRP A 290 22.47 26.55 5.32
C TRP A 290 21.90 25.31 5.97
N ILE A 291 22.35 25.01 7.19
CA ILE A 291 21.88 23.88 8.01
C ILE A 291 21.50 24.43 9.39
N MET A 292 20.23 24.29 9.77
CA MET A 292 19.70 24.73 11.06
C MET A 292 20.12 26.18 11.39
N GLY A 293 19.99 27.08 10.41
CA GLY A 293 20.30 28.52 10.56
C GLY A 293 21.78 28.91 10.52
N LYS A 294 22.73 27.99 10.36
CA LYS A 294 24.16 28.30 10.17
C LYS A 294 24.60 28.08 8.72
N HIS A 295 25.45 28.97 8.22
CA HIS A 295 26.02 28.92 6.88
C HIS A 295 27.33 28.14 6.83
N TYR A 296 27.46 27.20 5.89
CA TYR A 296 28.57 26.25 5.76
C TYR A 296 29.42 26.44 4.50
N GLY A 297 29.26 27.55 3.79
CA GLY A 297 30.08 27.93 2.63
C GLY A 297 29.29 28.03 1.34
N SER A 298 29.98 28.30 0.23
CA SER A 298 29.34 28.46 -1.09
C SER A 298 29.23 27.12 -1.84
N TYR A 299 28.53 27.11 -2.98
CA TYR A 299 28.42 25.94 -3.86
C TYR A 299 29.78 25.41 -4.31
N THR A 300 30.78 26.29 -4.47
CA THR A 300 32.15 25.95 -4.90
C THR A 300 33.16 25.87 -3.75
N ASN A 301 32.73 26.15 -2.52
CA ASN A 301 33.59 26.19 -1.33
C ASN A 301 32.82 25.80 -0.07
N ASN A 302 32.49 24.52 0.04
CA ASN A 302 31.83 23.89 1.19
C ASN A 302 32.68 22.70 1.70
N PRO A 303 32.31 22.04 2.83
CA PRO A 303 33.08 20.94 3.39
C PRO A 303 33.37 19.80 2.41
N LEU A 304 32.38 19.40 1.61
CA LEU A 304 32.55 18.36 0.58
C LEU A 304 33.61 18.76 -0.45
N ILE A 305 33.56 20.00 -0.96
CA ILE A 305 34.53 20.46 -1.96
C ILE A 305 35.94 20.54 -1.37
N LYS A 306 36.07 20.98 -0.11
CA LYS A 306 37.37 21.05 0.56
C LYS A 306 37.98 19.67 0.74
N TRP A 307 37.17 18.68 1.11
CA TRP A 307 37.59 17.29 1.16
C TRP A 307 38.04 16.78 -0.21
N LEU A 308 37.21 16.93 -1.24
CA LEU A 308 37.53 16.44 -2.58
C LEU A 308 38.78 17.09 -3.18
N LYS A 309 39.02 18.38 -2.94
CA LYS A 309 40.24 19.08 -3.35
C LYS A 309 41.50 18.61 -2.60
N SER A 310 41.34 18.07 -1.40
CA SER A 310 42.47 17.53 -0.62
C SER A 310 42.91 16.14 -1.10
N ARG A 311 42.04 15.42 -1.83
CA ARG A 311 42.31 14.07 -2.33
C ARG A 311 43.28 14.10 -3.52
N LYS A 312 44.25 13.19 -3.50
CA LYS A 312 45.27 13.01 -4.56
C LYS A 312 45.16 11.66 -5.28
N ASP A 313 44.18 10.84 -4.90
CA ASP A 313 43.95 9.51 -5.45
C ASP A 313 43.05 9.53 -6.70
N THR A 314 43.07 8.41 -7.44
CA THR A 314 42.30 8.19 -8.67
C THR A 314 40.95 7.48 -8.46
N GLN A 315 40.54 7.22 -7.21
CA GLN A 315 39.30 6.50 -6.92
C GLN A 315 38.08 7.32 -7.34
N GLN A 316 37.10 6.64 -7.94
CA GLN A 316 35.85 7.24 -8.37
C GLN A 316 34.89 7.50 -7.20
N ALA A 317 34.92 6.64 -6.17
CA ALA A 317 34.07 6.78 -4.98
C ALA A 317 34.28 8.13 -4.30
N MET A 318 33.19 8.73 -3.81
CA MET A 318 33.21 10.07 -3.21
C MET A 318 33.90 10.10 -1.84
N PHE A 319 33.81 9.01 -1.09
CA PHE A 319 34.43 8.81 0.22
C PHE A 319 35.19 7.50 0.26
N LEU A 320 36.30 7.50 1.00
CA LEU A 320 37.17 6.34 1.11
C LEU A 320 37.30 5.91 2.57
N ASN A 321 37.59 4.64 2.79
CA ASN A 321 38.03 4.16 4.08
C ASN A 321 39.52 4.49 4.34
N VAL A 322 40.01 4.10 5.50
CA VAL A 322 41.40 4.28 5.92
C VAL A 322 42.42 3.58 5.02
N SER A 323 41.99 2.53 4.31
CA SER A 323 42.81 1.77 3.35
C SER A 323 42.82 2.39 1.95
N GLY A 324 42.02 3.43 1.70
CA GLY A 324 41.90 4.09 0.40
C GLY A 324 40.92 3.42 -0.57
N GLU A 325 40.10 2.49 -0.09
CA GLU A 325 39.01 1.83 -0.84
C GLU A 325 37.68 2.57 -0.62
N PRO A 326 36.63 2.35 -1.43
CA PRO A 326 35.32 2.95 -1.19
C PRO A 326 34.81 2.67 0.23
N ILE A 327 34.34 3.72 0.92
CA ILE A 327 33.80 3.58 2.27
C ILE A 327 32.54 2.69 2.28
N SER A 328 32.36 1.90 3.33
CA SER A 328 31.19 1.06 3.56
C SER A 328 30.15 1.71 4.48
N ASP A 329 28.94 1.14 4.51
CA ASP A 329 27.85 1.59 5.39
C ASP A 329 28.25 1.52 6.88
N LEU A 330 28.87 0.42 7.29
CA LEU A 330 29.36 0.19 8.65
C LEU A 330 30.41 1.23 9.09
N GLU A 331 31.29 1.64 8.17
CA GLU A 331 32.30 2.66 8.47
C GLU A 331 31.67 4.04 8.64
N ILE A 332 30.63 4.37 7.86
CA ILE A 332 29.86 5.61 8.05
C ILE A 332 29.14 5.59 9.40
N GLN A 333 28.56 4.45 9.81
CA GLN A 333 27.94 4.30 11.12
C GLN A 333 28.96 4.48 12.26
N SER A 334 30.15 3.88 12.13
CA SER A 334 31.24 4.04 13.12
C SER A 334 31.73 5.49 13.23
N CYS A 335 31.83 6.19 12.10
CA CYS A 335 32.10 7.63 12.09
C CYS A 335 31.02 8.40 12.87
N TRP A 336 29.74 8.11 12.63
CA TRP A 336 28.63 8.75 13.35
C TRP A 336 28.69 8.52 14.86
N GLU A 337 28.85 7.26 15.30
CA GLU A 337 29.01 6.91 16.71
C GLU A 337 30.15 7.69 17.38
N THR A 338 31.26 7.86 16.66
CA THR A 338 32.41 8.65 17.12
C THR A 338 32.05 10.13 17.25
N TRP A 339 31.33 10.70 16.28
CA TRP A 339 30.92 12.11 16.34
C TRP A 339 29.90 12.40 17.44
N THR A 340 29.04 11.42 17.75
CA THR A 340 27.95 11.54 18.73
C THR A 340 28.30 10.99 20.10
N GLN A 341 29.54 10.56 20.33
CA GLN A 341 29.95 9.94 21.58
C GLN A 341 29.67 10.86 22.78
N GLY A 342 28.91 10.34 23.75
CA GLY A 342 28.54 11.09 24.97
C GLY A 342 27.46 12.16 24.76
N MET A 343 26.85 12.24 23.58
CA MET A 343 25.72 13.12 23.32
C MET A 343 24.39 12.43 23.58
N LEU A 344 23.39 13.19 24.01
CA LEU A 344 22.03 12.71 24.21
C LEU A 344 21.04 13.64 23.51
N THR A 345 20.00 13.06 22.94
CA THR A 345 18.80 13.74 22.45
C THR A 345 18.01 14.32 23.63
N PRO A 346 17.06 15.25 23.42
CA PRO A 346 16.17 15.75 24.47
C PRO A 346 15.40 14.65 25.22
N GLN A 347 15.19 13.50 24.57
CA GLN A 347 14.54 12.31 25.12
C GLN A 347 15.51 11.42 25.94
N GLY A 348 16.78 11.81 26.07
CA GLY A 348 17.79 11.08 26.83
C GLY A 348 18.38 9.86 26.10
N GLN A 349 18.16 9.73 24.80
CA GLN A 349 18.68 8.64 23.97
C GLN A 349 19.89 9.08 23.14
N PRO A 350 20.84 8.19 22.80
CA PRO A 350 21.90 8.48 21.83
C PRO A 350 21.34 8.92 20.47
N PRO A 351 21.97 9.87 19.76
CA PRO A 351 21.53 10.26 18.42
C PRO A 351 21.74 9.14 17.40
N GLU A 352 20.73 8.86 16.58
CA GLU A 352 20.79 7.91 15.48
C GLU A 352 21.05 8.61 14.14
N ILE A 353 21.82 7.96 13.26
CA ILE A 353 22.21 8.55 11.96
C ILE A 353 21.02 8.84 11.04
N THR A 354 19.95 8.03 11.13
CA THR A 354 18.68 8.22 10.43
C THR A 354 18.03 9.57 10.75
N GLN A 355 18.25 10.09 11.96
CA GLN A 355 17.73 11.38 12.40
C GLN A 355 18.34 12.54 11.61
N ALA A 356 19.52 12.38 10.98
CA ALA A 356 20.06 13.38 10.08
C ALA A 356 19.16 13.60 8.86
N GLN A 357 18.70 12.51 8.22
CA GLN A 357 17.73 12.58 7.13
C GLN A 357 16.40 13.15 7.59
N HIS A 358 15.92 12.75 8.78
CA HIS A 358 14.68 13.30 9.33
C HIS A 358 14.78 14.81 9.54
N THR A 359 15.88 15.27 10.10
CA THR A 359 16.17 16.68 10.34
C THR A 359 16.18 17.47 9.03
N TRP A 360 16.84 16.96 7.99
CA TRP A 360 16.85 17.60 6.68
C TRP A 360 15.45 17.69 6.07
N ARG A 361 14.65 16.60 6.09
CA ARG A 361 13.28 16.60 5.56
C ARG A 361 12.38 17.61 6.26
N VAL A 362 12.42 17.65 7.60
CA VAL A 362 11.67 18.64 8.39
C VAL A 362 12.12 20.06 8.06
N GLU A 363 13.42 20.30 7.94
CA GLU A 363 13.97 21.61 7.59
C GLU A 363 13.50 22.09 6.21
N MET A 364 13.52 21.22 5.19
CA MET A 364 13.08 21.58 3.85
C MET A 364 11.60 21.98 3.84
N LEU A 365 10.74 21.25 4.56
CA LEU A 365 9.32 21.59 4.70
C LEU A 365 9.12 22.92 5.44
N MET A 366 9.88 23.17 6.51
CA MET A 366 9.85 24.44 7.23
C MET A 366 10.30 25.62 6.35
N ARG A 367 11.19 25.38 5.38
CA ARG A 367 11.63 26.37 4.39
C ARG A 367 10.66 26.54 3.21
N GLY A 368 9.51 25.88 3.25
CA GLY A 368 8.43 26.08 2.29
C GLY A 368 8.44 25.13 1.08
N ILE A 369 9.27 24.08 1.09
CA ILE A 369 9.14 23.01 0.08
C ILE A 369 7.80 22.30 0.27
N SER A 370 7.07 22.08 -0.82
CA SER A 370 5.83 21.29 -0.80
C SER A 370 6.14 19.79 -0.60
N LEU A 371 5.19 19.05 -0.03
CA LEU A 371 5.26 17.59 0.09
C LEU A 371 5.51 16.90 -1.27
N GLU A 372 4.94 17.45 -2.33
CA GLU A 372 5.15 16.99 -3.71
C GLU A 372 6.59 17.18 -4.18
N ASN A 373 7.15 18.37 -3.99
CA ASN A 373 8.52 18.65 -4.40
C ASN A 373 9.52 17.86 -3.54
N LEU A 374 9.24 17.69 -2.24
CA LEU A 374 10.10 16.87 -1.37
C LEU A 374 10.08 15.39 -1.78
N SER A 375 8.92 14.87 -2.21
CA SER A 375 8.79 13.50 -2.74
C SER A 375 9.71 13.27 -3.96
N ILE A 376 9.83 14.26 -4.85
CA ILE A 376 10.76 14.20 -6.00
C ILE A 376 12.21 14.17 -5.52
N LEU A 377 12.56 15.01 -4.53
CA LEU A 377 13.94 15.12 -4.01
C LEU A 377 14.39 13.90 -3.18
N THR A 378 13.46 13.24 -2.48
CA THR A 378 13.80 12.09 -1.62
C THR A 378 13.53 10.74 -2.30
N GLY A 379 12.68 10.70 -3.32
CA GLY A 379 12.14 9.45 -3.87
C GLY A 379 11.11 8.77 -2.98
N CYS A 380 10.72 9.39 -1.86
CA CYS A 380 9.69 8.88 -0.96
C CYS A 380 8.31 9.25 -1.50
N ASP A 381 7.31 8.42 -1.24
CA ASP A 381 5.92 8.80 -1.53
C ASP A 381 5.39 9.85 -0.53
N ARG A 382 4.26 10.47 -0.85
CA ARG A 382 3.66 11.52 0.00
C ARG A 382 3.16 10.99 1.34
N THR A 383 2.79 9.72 1.45
CA THR A 383 2.30 9.12 2.70
C THR A 383 3.45 8.90 3.68
N GLN A 384 4.62 8.48 3.19
CA GLN A 384 5.86 8.39 3.95
C GLN A 384 6.32 9.76 4.44
N LEU A 385 6.02 10.84 3.70
CA LEU A 385 6.41 12.20 4.06
C LEU A 385 5.40 12.93 4.98
N GLN A 386 4.18 12.41 5.16
CA GLN A 386 3.15 13.04 6.02
C GLN A 386 3.59 13.24 7.49
N PRO A 387 4.24 12.26 8.15
CA PRO A 387 4.75 12.46 9.50
C PRO A 387 5.71 13.66 9.63
N TYR A 388 6.54 13.92 8.61
CA TYR A 388 7.45 15.06 8.56
C TYR A 388 6.71 16.38 8.39
N ALA A 389 5.63 16.40 7.60
CA ALA A 389 4.77 17.58 7.42
C ALA A 389 3.96 17.92 8.67
N ARG A 390 3.59 16.92 9.48
CA ARG A 390 3.05 17.15 10.81
C ARG A 390 4.14 17.75 11.72
N ARG A 391 5.31 17.13 11.78
CA ARG A 391 6.43 17.58 12.62
C ARG A 391 6.92 18.99 12.29
N SER A 392 6.97 19.36 11.01
CA SER A 392 7.35 20.71 10.57
C SER A 392 6.33 21.77 11.02
N ARG A 393 5.03 21.45 10.98
CA ARG A 393 3.96 22.32 11.49
C ARG A 393 4.03 22.48 13.01
N GLU A 394 4.32 21.40 13.74
CA GLU A 394 4.53 21.44 15.19
C GLU A 394 5.71 22.37 15.54
N LYS A 395 6.85 22.23 14.86
CA LYS A 395 8.01 23.13 15.04
C LYS A 395 7.68 24.58 14.70
N ALA A 396 7.01 24.83 13.57
CA ALA A 396 6.61 26.19 13.19
C ALA A 396 5.66 26.83 14.23
N ALA A 397 4.73 26.05 14.79
CA ALA A 397 3.84 26.52 15.85
C ALA A 397 4.61 26.86 17.14
N LEU A 398 5.59 26.04 17.52
CA LEU A 398 6.47 26.32 18.67
C LEU A 398 7.30 27.58 18.45
N GLU A 399 7.92 27.75 17.28
CA GLU A 399 8.67 28.98 16.95
C GLU A 399 7.77 30.22 17.00
N GLN A 400 6.55 30.12 16.50
CA GLN A 400 5.57 31.21 16.55
C GLN A 400 5.19 31.54 18.00
N ALA A 401 4.92 30.53 18.82
CA ALA A 401 4.60 30.72 20.24
C ALA A 401 5.76 31.38 21.00
N THR A 402 7.00 30.92 20.77
CA THR A 402 8.20 31.53 21.37
C THR A 402 8.37 32.98 20.95
N ARG A 403 8.10 33.35 19.69
CA ARG A 403 8.18 34.75 19.22
C ARG A 403 7.18 35.67 19.94
N LEU A 404 6.00 35.18 20.30
CA LEU A 404 5.00 35.97 21.03
C LEU A 404 5.43 36.31 22.46
N ASP A 405 6.29 35.49 23.06
CA ASP A 405 6.84 35.70 24.41
C ASP A 405 7.99 36.73 24.43
N HIS A 406 8.56 37.03 23.26
CA HIS A 406 9.58 38.08 23.14
C HIS A 406 8.91 39.44 23.02
N LYS A 407 9.37 40.41 23.84
CA LYS A 407 8.91 41.80 23.78
C LYS A 407 9.06 42.31 22.34
N PRO A 408 8.01 42.90 21.72
CA PRO A 408 8.15 43.49 20.40
C PRO A 408 9.23 44.60 20.47
N THR A 409 10.29 44.44 19.68
CA THR A 409 11.32 45.45 19.46
C THR A 409 10.80 46.60 18.62
#